data_AF-Q9FHJ1-F1
#
_entry.id   AF-Q9FHJ1-F1
#
_cell.length_a   1.000
_cell.length_b   1.000
_cell.length_c   1.000
_cell.angle_alpha   90.00
_cell.angle_beta   90.00
_cell.angle_gamma   90.00
#
_symmetry.space_group_name_H-M   'P 1'
#
loop_
_entity.id
_entity.type
_entity.pdbx_description
1 polymer ?
#
loop_
_entity_poly.entity_id
_entity_poly.type
_entity_poly.pdbx_seq_one_letter_code
_entity_poly.pdbx_strand_id
1 'polypeptide(L)'
;MLAGLATCGFMMNIVSRASDLTQDFKTGYLTLSSPKSMFVSQVIGTAMGCVVSPCVFWLFYKAFDDLGLPNTEYHTPFATVYRSMAKLGVPRECLVLCYVFFGVAILVNIVKDSLHSKWGRFIPLSMAMAIPFFLGLYFAIEMCVGSLILFIWERVDAAKAEAFGTAVASCLICRDGTWSKPSSVLAVAAVNPPVCMKFLSSQTNSKVDNILQGST
;
A
#
# COMPACT_ATOMS: atom_id res chain seq x y z
N MET A 1 -22.73 12.87 8.88
CA MET A 1 -21.34 12.83 8.37
C MET A 1 -20.47 11.83 9.14
N LEU A 2 -20.32 11.96 10.47
CA LEU A 2 -19.50 11.03 11.28
C LEU A 2 -19.94 9.56 11.17
N ALA A 3 -21.24 9.28 11.29
CA ALA A 3 -21.76 7.92 11.13
C ALA A 3 -21.44 7.32 9.75
N GLY A 4 -21.66 8.09 8.67
CA GLY A 4 -21.35 7.63 7.30
C GLY A 4 -19.86 7.37 7.08
N LEU A 5 -18.98 8.21 7.64
CA LEU A 5 -17.53 7.99 7.59
C LEU A 5 -17.13 6.73 8.37
N ALA A 6 -17.70 6.52 9.57
CA ALA A 6 -17.47 5.34 10.37
C ALA A 6 -17.94 4.06 9.66
N THR A 7 -19.15 4.08 9.08
CA THR A 7 -19.67 2.95 8.30
C THR A 7 -18.81 2.66 7.07
N CYS A 8 -18.35 3.69 6.35
CA CYS A 8 -17.45 3.54 5.22
C CYS A 8 -16.13 2.89 5.63
N GLY A 9 -15.50 3.38 6.71
CA GLY A 9 -14.28 2.81 7.25
C GLY A 9 -14.45 1.34 7.68
N PHE A 10 -15.56 1.02 8.34
CA PHE A 10 -15.87 -0.34 8.77
C PHE A 10 -16.05 -1.29 7.58
N MET A 11 -16.85 -0.89 6.59
CA MET A 11 -17.10 -1.69 5.38
C MET A 11 -15.83 -1.91 4.57
N MET A 12 -15.01 -0.87 4.37
CA MET A 12 -13.74 -0.99 3.65
C MET A 12 -12.81 -2.01 4.32
N ASN A 13 -12.67 -1.95 5.66
CA ASN A 13 -11.83 -2.90 6.39
C ASN A 13 -12.33 -4.35 6.26
N ILE A 14 -13.65 -4.58 6.35
CA ILE A 14 -14.21 -5.93 6.19
C ILE A 14 -13.97 -6.46 4.77
N VAL A 15 -14.28 -5.66 3.75
CA VAL A 15 -14.14 -6.08 2.36
C VAL A 15 -12.67 -6.33 2.01
N SER A 16 -11.75 -5.46 2.45
CA SER A 16 -10.32 -5.66 2.27
C SER A 16 -9.86 -6.96 2.92
N ARG A 17 -10.22 -7.22 4.19
CA ARG A 17 -9.83 -8.47 4.87
C ARG A 17 -10.44 -9.72 4.25
N ALA A 18 -11.68 -9.65 3.76
CA ALA A 18 -12.30 -10.76 3.05
C ALA A 18 -11.62 -11.03 1.69
N SER A 19 -11.22 -9.97 0.98
CA SER A 19 -10.45 -10.06 -0.26
C SER A 19 -9.08 -10.69 -0.02
N ASP A 20 -8.35 -10.18 0.98
CA ASP A 20 -7.04 -10.71 1.37
C ASP A 20 -7.17 -12.20 1.73
N LEU A 21 -8.15 -12.57 2.55
CA LEU A 21 -8.40 -13.96 2.94
C LEU A 21 -8.72 -14.87 1.75
N THR A 22 -9.44 -14.36 0.74
CA THR A 22 -9.76 -15.14 -0.47
C THR A 22 -8.51 -15.35 -1.33
N GLN A 23 -7.68 -14.31 -1.48
CA GLN A 23 -6.41 -14.38 -2.21
C GLN A 23 -5.40 -15.31 -1.49
N ASP A 24 -5.39 -15.23 -0.17
CA ASP A 24 -4.66 -16.07 0.75
C ASP A 24 -5.03 -17.54 0.53
N PHE A 25 -6.31 -17.93 0.61
CA PHE A 25 -6.71 -19.33 0.39
C PHE A 25 -6.32 -19.86 -0.98
N LYS A 26 -6.38 -19.03 -2.02
CA LYS A 26 -5.92 -19.41 -3.36
C LYS A 26 -4.42 -19.69 -3.38
N THR A 27 -3.63 -18.84 -2.71
CA THR A 27 -2.17 -19.00 -2.59
C THR A 27 -1.82 -20.17 -1.67
N GLY A 28 -2.59 -20.38 -0.60
CA GLY A 28 -2.50 -21.51 0.32
C GLY A 28 -2.72 -22.84 -0.38
N TYR A 29 -3.70 -22.91 -1.28
CA TYR A 29 -3.94 -24.10 -2.11
C TYR A 29 -2.75 -24.44 -3.01
N LEU A 30 -2.12 -23.43 -3.63
CA LEU A 30 -0.91 -23.61 -4.45
C LEU A 30 0.32 -24.03 -3.64
N THR A 31 0.43 -23.56 -2.40
CA THR A 31 1.51 -23.90 -1.47
C THR A 31 1.21 -25.16 -0.65
N LEU A 32 0.10 -25.85 -0.92
CA LEU A 32 -0.39 -27.02 -0.18
C LEU A 32 -0.54 -26.75 1.34
N SER A 33 -0.73 -25.49 1.72
CA SER A 33 -0.93 -25.06 3.10
C SER A 33 -2.37 -25.35 3.55
N SER A 34 -2.53 -25.69 4.84
CA SER A 34 -3.84 -26.02 5.41
C SER A 34 -4.73 -24.77 5.53
N PRO A 35 -5.94 -24.74 4.93
CA PRO A 35 -6.86 -23.61 5.02
C PRO A 35 -7.23 -23.22 6.47
N LYS A 36 -7.28 -24.22 7.36
CA LYS A 36 -7.55 -23.98 8.79
C LYS A 36 -6.44 -23.17 9.45
N SER A 37 -5.18 -23.47 9.11
CA SER A 37 -4.03 -22.74 9.63
C SER A 37 -4.07 -21.27 9.19
N MET A 38 -4.42 -21.05 7.91
CA MET A 38 -4.47 -19.72 7.32
C MET A 38 -5.60 -18.83 7.88
N PHE A 39 -6.78 -19.41 8.13
CA PHE A 39 -7.85 -18.67 8.79
C PHE A 39 -7.47 -18.29 10.24
N VAL A 40 -6.89 -19.24 10.97
CA VAL A 40 -6.44 -19.02 12.35
C VAL A 40 -5.34 -17.95 12.41
N SER A 41 -4.38 -17.95 11.47
CA SER A 41 -3.35 -16.91 11.42
C SER A 41 -3.94 -15.52 11.16
N GLN A 42 -4.95 -15.39 10.29
CA GLN A 42 -5.59 -14.11 10.04
C GLN A 42 -6.40 -13.61 11.24
N VAL A 43 -7.07 -14.50 11.97
CA VAL A 43 -7.77 -14.16 13.23
C VAL A 43 -6.78 -13.69 14.30
N ILE A 44 -5.70 -14.44 14.51
CA ILE A 44 -4.65 -14.08 15.49
C ILE A 44 -3.98 -12.76 15.09
N GLY A 45 -3.60 -12.59 13.83
CA GLY A 45 -3.00 -11.36 13.32
C GLY A 45 -3.92 -10.15 13.47
N THR A 46 -5.22 -10.33 13.25
CA THR A 46 -6.23 -9.28 13.49
C THR A 46 -6.36 -8.95 14.98
N ALA A 47 -6.44 -9.95 15.86
CA ALA A 47 -6.52 -9.74 17.30
C ALA A 47 -5.27 -9.03 17.84
N MET A 48 -4.07 -9.44 17.41
CA MET A 48 -2.82 -8.76 17.75
C MET A 48 -2.80 -7.34 17.22
N GLY A 49 -3.23 -7.11 15.98
CA GLY A 49 -3.33 -5.78 15.38
C GLY A 49 -4.27 -4.86 16.16
N CYS A 50 -5.41 -5.37 16.63
CA CYS A 50 -6.36 -4.62 17.46
C CYS A 50 -5.78 -4.17 18.81
N VAL A 51 -4.78 -4.87 19.35
CA VAL A 51 -4.12 -4.50 20.62
C VAL A 51 -2.89 -3.64 20.36
N VAL A 52 -2.04 -4.04 19.42
CA VAL A 52 -0.77 -3.35 19.12
C VAL A 52 -1.02 -1.97 18.51
N SER A 53 -1.99 -1.84 17.59
CA SER A 53 -2.27 -0.58 16.91
C SER A 53 -2.65 0.56 17.88
N PRO A 54 -3.62 0.41 18.81
CA PRO A 54 -3.92 1.48 19.77
C PRO A 54 -2.79 1.73 20.76
N CYS A 55 -2.03 0.70 21.18
CA CYS A 55 -0.87 0.88 22.06
C CYS A 55 0.22 1.72 21.39
N VAL A 56 0.56 1.41 20.14
CA VAL A 56 1.56 2.15 19.36
C VAL A 56 1.06 3.57 19.09
N PHE A 57 -0.19 3.74 18.68
CA PHE A 57 -0.78 5.07 18.47
C PHE A 57 -0.74 5.92 19.74
N TRP A 58 -1.06 5.35 20.90
CA TRP A 58 -1.00 6.05 22.18
C TRP A 58 0.42 6.50 22.54
N LEU A 59 1.42 5.68 22.23
CA LEU A 59 2.83 6.01 22.44
C LEU A 59 3.26 7.16 21.54
N PHE A 60 2.91 7.11 20.25
CA PHE A 60 3.17 8.20 19.31
C PHE A 60 2.48 9.50 19.75
N TYR A 61 1.20 9.43 20.10
CA TYR A 61 0.42 10.59 20.55
C TYR A 61 1.03 11.29 21.78
N LYS A 62 1.68 10.54 22.68
CA LYS A 62 2.41 11.11 23.81
C LYS A 62 3.82 11.60 23.48
N ALA A 63 4.47 11.01 22.48
CA ALA A 63 5.86 11.33 22.15
C ALA A 63 5.99 12.56 21.25
N PHE A 64 4.99 12.82 20.40
CA PHE A 64 4.98 13.96 19.49
C PHE A 64 3.69 14.77 19.69
N ASP A 65 3.78 15.92 20.35
CA ASP A 65 2.63 16.83 20.50
C ASP A 65 2.16 17.39 19.14
N ASP A 66 3.04 17.39 18.13
CA ASP A 66 2.81 17.93 16.78
C ASP A 66 2.20 16.92 15.79
N LEU A 67 1.69 15.78 16.26
CA LEU A 67 1.09 14.73 15.43
C LEU A 67 -0.20 15.21 14.74
N GLY A 68 -0.17 15.27 13.40
CA GLY A 68 -1.35 15.56 12.58
C GLY A 68 -1.70 17.02 12.37
N LEU A 69 -0.87 17.96 12.82
CA LEU A 69 -1.01 19.38 12.46
C LEU A 69 -0.60 19.62 11.00
N PRO A 70 -1.32 20.49 10.25
CA PRO A 70 -0.88 20.90 8.93
C PRO A 70 0.45 21.68 9.06
N ASN A 71 1.48 21.24 8.32
CA ASN A 71 2.87 21.75 8.29
C ASN A 71 3.88 21.11 9.27
N THR A 72 3.57 19.97 9.91
CA THR A 72 4.54 19.23 10.73
C THR A 72 5.07 18.00 9.98
N GLU A 73 6.22 17.45 10.42
CA GLU A 73 6.91 16.32 9.77
C GLU A 73 5.98 15.09 9.61
N TYR A 74 5.10 14.88 10.59
CA TYR A 74 4.07 13.84 10.61
C TYR A 74 2.72 14.35 10.10
N HIS A 75 2.69 14.73 8.83
CA HIS A 75 1.44 15.06 8.15
C HIS A 75 0.52 13.83 8.06
N THR A 76 -0.79 14.02 8.18
CA THR A 76 -1.81 12.96 8.08
C THR A 76 -2.48 13.01 6.69
N PRO A 77 -1.83 12.49 5.62
CA PRO A 77 -2.35 12.63 4.26
C PRO A 77 -3.73 11.96 4.12
N PHE A 78 -3.91 10.80 4.75
CA PHE A 78 -5.20 10.10 4.76
C PHE A 78 -6.32 10.92 5.41
N ALA A 79 -6.03 11.68 6.48
CA ALA A 79 -7.05 12.51 7.13
C ALA A 79 -7.58 13.59 6.18
N THR A 80 -6.70 14.18 5.36
CA THR A 80 -7.11 15.16 4.33
C THR A 80 -7.96 14.52 3.25
N VAL A 81 -7.57 13.33 2.77
CA VAL A 81 -8.34 12.58 1.76
C VAL A 81 -9.72 12.21 2.28
N TYR A 82 -9.82 11.62 3.48
CA TYR A 82 -11.11 11.26 4.08
C TYR A 82 -11.98 12.47 4.39
N ARG A 83 -11.39 13.59 4.82
CA ARG A 83 -12.13 14.84 5.04
C ARG A 83 -12.70 15.39 3.73
N SER A 84 -11.94 15.33 2.64
CA SER A 84 -12.41 15.73 1.31
C SER A 84 -13.54 14.82 0.81
N MET A 85 -13.40 13.51 0.97
CA MET A 85 -14.47 12.55 0.65
C MET A 85 -15.74 12.80 1.45
N ALA A 86 -15.60 13.09 2.74
CA ALA A 86 -16.75 13.35 3.60
C ALA A 86 -17.45 14.68 3.27
N LYS A 87 -16.70 15.72 2.88
CA LYS A 87 -17.27 17.03 2.53
C LYS A 87 -17.95 17.04 1.18
N LEU A 88 -17.36 16.40 0.18
CA LEU A 88 -17.90 16.43 -1.18
C LEU A 88 -19.19 15.60 -1.30
N GLY A 89 -19.40 14.64 -0.39
CA GLY A 89 -20.38 13.60 -0.59
C GLY A 89 -20.05 12.78 -1.83
N VAL A 90 -20.76 11.68 -2.08
CA VAL A 90 -20.65 11.01 -3.38
C VAL A 90 -21.57 11.81 -4.31
N PRO A 91 -21.07 12.64 -5.25
CA PRO A 91 -21.95 13.28 -6.21
C PRO A 91 -22.71 12.18 -6.97
N ARG A 92 -23.97 12.44 -7.37
CA ARG A 92 -24.82 11.44 -8.05
C ARG A 92 -24.10 10.82 -9.25
N GLU A 93 -23.31 11.64 -9.93
CA GLU A 93 -22.50 11.30 -11.10
C GLU A 93 -21.40 10.29 -10.74
N CYS A 94 -20.81 10.39 -9.53
CA CYS A 94 -19.82 9.43 -9.05
C CYS A 94 -20.44 8.05 -8.79
N LEU A 95 -21.68 8.00 -8.30
CA LEU A 95 -22.39 6.73 -8.11
C LEU A 95 -22.63 6.01 -9.44
N VAL A 96 -23.01 6.76 -10.49
CA VAL A 96 -23.09 6.24 -11.87
C VAL A 96 -21.72 5.76 -12.34
N LEU A 97 -20.67 6.56 -12.12
CA LEU A 97 -19.30 6.21 -12.48
C LEU A 97 -18.86 4.90 -11.80
N CYS A 98 -19.16 4.73 -10.51
CA CYS A 98 -18.88 3.51 -9.75
C CYS A 98 -19.62 2.30 -10.34
N TYR A 99 -20.91 2.44 -10.67
CA TYR A 99 -21.66 1.35 -11.31
C TYR A 99 -21.13 1.01 -12.70
N VAL A 100 -20.76 2.02 -13.50
CA VAL A 100 -20.16 1.82 -14.83
C VAL A 100 -18.82 1.09 -14.69
N PHE A 101 -17.92 1.57 -13.83
CA PHE A 101 -16.62 0.92 -13.62
C PHE A 101 -16.75 -0.49 -13.04
N PHE A 102 -17.73 -0.71 -12.15
CA PHE A 102 -18.03 -2.04 -11.63
C PHE A 102 -18.54 -2.98 -12.73
N GLY A 103 -19.45 -2.49 -13.59
CA GLY A 103 -19.92 -3.24 -14.76
C GLY A 103 -18.81 -3.56 -15.75
N VAL A 104 -17.93 -2.59 -16.04
CA VAL A 104 -16.73 -2.79 -16.86
C VAL A 104 -15.80 -3.82 -16.22
N ALA A 105 -15.58 -3.77 -14.91
CA ALA A 105 -14.73 -4.74 -14.21
C ALA A 105 -15.31 -6.16 -14.28
N ILE A 106 -16.63 -6.33 -14.13
CA ILE A 106 -17.30 -7.62 -14.32
C ILE A 106 -17.13 -8.09 -15.76
N LEU A 107 -17.39 -7.23 -16.74
CA LEU A 107 -17.28 -7.57 -18.16
C LEU A 107 -15.86 -8.00 -18.53
N VAL A 108 -14.84 -7.26 -18.09
CA VAL A 108 -13.42 -7.60 -18.31
C VAL A 108 -13.07 -8.94 -17.67
N ASN A 109 -13.57 -9.23 -16.46
CA ASN A 109 -13.34 -10.53 -15.82
C ASN A 109 -14.01 -11.68 -16.58
N ILE A 110 -15.25 -11.50 -17.05
CA ILE A 110 -15.97 -12.51 -17.85
C ILE A 110 -15.27 -12.75 -19.19
N VAL A 111 -14.86 -11.68 -19.88
CA VAL A 111 -14.11 -11.77 -21.14
C VAL A 111 -12.80 -12.51 -20.91
N LYS A 112 -12.06 -12.19 -19.83
CA LYS A 112 -10.82 -12.88 -19.47
C LYS A 112 -11.02 -14.37 -19.22
N ASP A 113 -12.13 -14.77 -18.58
CA ASP A 113 -12.44 -16.17 -18.31
C ASP A 113 -12.91 -16.93 -19.56
N SER A 114 -13.60 -16.24 -20.47
CA SER A 114 -14.09 -16.79 -21.73
C SER A 114 -13.01 -16.91 -22.81
N LEU A 115 -11.96 -16.09 -22.75
CA LEU A 115 -10.89 -16.09 -23.75
C LEU A 115 -9.88 -17.21 -23.49
N HIS A 116 -9.62 -18.03 -24.51
CA HIS A 116 -8.67 -19.14 -24.46
C HIS A 116 -7.28 -18.65 -23.99
N SER A 117 -6.65 -19.43 -23.10
CA SER A 117 -5.42 -19.16 -22.32
C SER A 117 -4.30 -18.35 -23.03
N LYS A 118 -4.10 -18.52 -24.34
CA LYS A 118 -3.08 -17.78 -25.10
C LYS A 118 -3.32 -16.27 -25.17
N TRP A 119 -4.57 -15.82 -25.28
CA TRP A 119 -4.92 -14.40 -25.31
C TRP A 119 -5.21 -13.83 -23.91
N GLY A 120 -5.62 -14.70 -22.97
CA GLY A 120 -5.88 -14.30 -21.58
C GLY A 120 -4.66 -13.70 -20.87
N ARG A 121 -3.44 -14.06 -21.29
CA ARG A 121 -2.18 -13.49 -20.74
C ARG A 121 -2.00 -11.99 -21.06
N PHE A 122 -2.65 -11.47 -22.10
CA PHE A 122 -2.53 -10.07 -22.47
C PHE A 122 -3.56 -9.17 -21.79
N ILE A 123 -4.61 -9.74 -21.18
CA ILE A 123 -5.65 -8.97 -20.51
C ILE A 123 -5.16 -8.63 -19.10
N PRO A 124 -4.93 -7.34 -18.77
CA PRO A 124 -4.56 -6.94 -17.43
C PRO A 124 -5.67 -7.29 -16.45
N LEU A 125 -5.30 -7.88 -15.32
CA LEU A 125 -6.22 -8.17 -14.23
C LEU A 125 -6.76 -6.83 -13.69
N SER A 126 -8.08 -6.70 -13.63
CA SER A 126 -8.76 -5.51 -13.10
C SER A 126 -8.25 -5.14 -11.70
N MET A 127 -7.89 -6.14 -10.89
CA MET A 127 -7.27 -5.96 -9.58
C MET A 127 -5.91 -5.23 -9.68
N ALA A 128 -5.03 -5.63 -10.59
CA ALA A 128 -3.72 -4.99 -10.78
C ALA A 128 -3.85 -3.55 -11.30
N MET A 129 -4.89 -3.26 -12.08
CA MET A 129 -5.15 -1.91 -12.58
C MET A 129 -5.72 -0.98 -11.50
N ALA A 130 -6.57 -1.49 -10.61
CA ALA A 130 -7.24 -0.67 -9.60
C ALA A 130 -6.30 -0.15 -8.51
N ILE A 131 -5.28 -0.93 -8.13
CA ILE A 131 -4.42 -0.61 -6.97
C ILE A 131 -3.59 0.67 -7.19
N PRO A 132 -2.93 0.91 -8.35
CA PRO A 132 -2.24 2.17 -8.63
C PRO A 132 -3.12 3.42 -8.56
N PHE A 133 -4.39 3.31 -8.96
CA PHE A 133 -5.33 4.43 -8.86
C PHE A 133 -5.67 4.77 -7.40
N PHE A 134 -5.67 3.77 -6.51
CA PHE A 134 -5.98 3.95 -5.09
C PHE A 134 -4.77 4.38 -4.25
N LEU A 135 -3.62 3.72 -4.42
CA LEU A 135 -2.42 3.97 -3.61
C LEU A 135 -1.47 4.99 -4.22
N GLY A 136 -1.62 5.28 -5.51
CA GLY A 136 -0.75 6.17 -6.28
C GLY A 136 0.32 5.43 -7.08
N LEU A 137 1.08 6.21 -7.85
CA LEU A 137 2.03 5.71 -8.84
C LEU A 137 3.20 4.92 -8.23
N TYR A 138 3.52 5.14 -6.96
CA TYR A 138 4.60 4.43 -6.26
C TYR A 138 4.36 2.91 -6.24
N PHE A 139 3.14 2.48 -5.95
CA PHE A 139 2.78 1.06 -5.96
C PHE A 139 2.92 0.44 -7.36
N ALA A 140 2.58 1.17 -8.42
CA ALA A 140 2.79 0.70 -9.79
C ALA A 140 4.27 0.47 -10.10
N ILE A 141 5.15 1.35 -9.63
CA ILE A 141 6.59 1.21 -9.81
C ILE A 141 7.10 -0.04 -9.08
N GLU A 142 6.65 -0.29 -7.84
CA GLU A 142 7.00 -1.51 -7.11
C GLU A 142 6.52 -2.78 -7.80
N MET A 143 5.28 -2.80 -8.31
CA MET A 143 4.77 -3.90 -9.12
C MET A 143 5.61 -4.14 -10.38
N CYS A 144 6.01 -3.07 -11.09
CA CYS A 144 6.86 -3.16 -12.27
C CYS A 144 8.24 -3.75 -11.94
N VAL A 145 8.88 -3.25 -10.88
CA VAL A 145 10.19 -3.75 -10.42
C VAL A 145 10.08 -5.21 -9.98
N GLY A 146 9.04 -5.57 -9.22
CA GLY A 146 8.78 -6.94 -8.80
C GLY A 146 8.56 -7.90 -9.97
N SER A 147 7.77 -7.47 -10.97
CA SER A 147 7.55 -8.24 -12.18
C SER A 147 8.82 -8.39 -13.02
N LEU A 148 9.69 -7.38 -13.08
CA LEU A 148 10.95 -7.45 -13.82
C LEU A 148 11.93 -8.42 -13.16
N ILE A 149 12.04 -8.38 -11.82
CA ILE A 149 12.86 -9.34 -11.06
C ILE A 149 12.36 -10.76 -11.28
N LEU A 150 11.04 -10.98 -11.21
CA LEU A 150 10.46 -12.30 -11.50
C LEU A 150 10.73 -12.75 -12.92
N PHE A 151 10.60 -11.87 -13.91
CA PHE A 151 10.86 -12.21 -15.31
C PHE A 151 12.32 -12.63 -15.55
N ILE A 152 13.27 -11.93 -14.93
CA ILE A 152 14.70 -12.29 -15.02
C ILE A 152 14.96 -13.61 -14.27
N TRP A 153 14.36 -13.81 -13.10
CA TRP A 153 14.55 -15.03 -12.32
C TRP A 153 13.92 -16.25 -13.01
N GLU A 154 12.74 -16.11 -13.59
CA GLU A 154 12.06 -17.18 -14.34
C GLU A 154 12.90 -17.64 -15.56
N ARG A 155 13.68 -16.73 -16.16
CA ARG A 155 14.64 -17.06 -17.22
C ARG A 155 15.84 -17.88 -16.75
N VAL A 156 16.23 -17.74 -15.49
CA VAL A 156 17.40 -18.45 -14.91
C VAL A 156 16.96 -19.75 -14.24
N ASP A 157 15.91 -19.71 -13.41
CA ASP A 157 15.39 -20.82 -12.61
C ASP A 157 13.85 -20.73 -12.52
N ALA A 158 13.14 -21.27 -13.51
CA ALA A 158 11.67 -21.22 -13.56
C ALA A 158 11.00 -21.87 -12.34
N ALA A 159 11.49 -23.03 -11.89
CA ALA A 159 10.88 -23.78 -10.79
C ALA A 159 10.94 -23.06 -9.43
N LYS A 160 12.05 -22.37 -9.14
CA LYS A 160 12.19 -21.61 -7.89
C LYS A 160 11.45 -20.28 -7.96
N ALA A 161 11.43 -19.64 -9.13
CA ALA A 161 10.70 -18.39 -9.33
C ALA A 161 9.20 -18.57 -9.07
N GLU A 162 8.61 -19.69 -9.47
CA GLU A 162 7.19 -19.98 -9.20
C GLU A 162 6.92 -20.20 -7.70
N ALA A 163 7.78 -20.96 -7.01
CA ALA A 163 7.60 -21.26 -5.59
C ALA A 163 7.86 -20.06 -4.66
N PHE A 164 8.90 -19.28 -4.93
CA PHE A 164 9.30 -18.15 -4.07
C PHE A 164 8.80 -16.79 -4.57
N GLY A 165 8.25 -16.73 -5.78
CA GLY A 165 7.93 -15.46 -6.41
C GLY A 165 6.85 -14.66 -5.70
N THR A 166 5.83 -15.34 -5.18
CA THR A 166 4.77 -14.71 -4.37
C THR A 166 5.31 -14.15 -3.06
N ALA A 167 6.22 -14.89 -2.40
CA ALA A 167 6.88 -14.45 -1.18
C ALA A 167 7.71 -13.18 -1.42
N VAL A 168 8.53 -13.16 -2.47
CA VAL A 168 9.36 -11.99 -2.83
C VAL A 168 8.50 -10.79 -3.23
N ALA A 169 7.42 -11.01 -4.00
CA ALA A 169 6.49 -9.95 -4.37
C ALA A 169 5.82 -9.32 -3.15
N SER A 170 5.39 -10.13 -2.18
CA SER A 170 4.79 -9.62 -0.93
C SER A 170 5.78 -8.80 -0.10
N CYS A 171 7.06 -9.21 -0.05
CA CYS A 171 8.12 -8.44 0.60
C CYS A 171 8.40 -7.11 -0.10
N LEU A 172 8.35 -7.09 -1.44
CA LEU A 172 8.59 -5.88 -2.21
C LEU A 172 7.45 -4.86 -2.07
N ILE A 173 6.20 -5.33 -1.95
CA ILE A 173 5.05 -4.48 -1.67
C ILE A 173 5.10 -3.94 -0.22
N CYS A 174 5.52 -4.75 0.74
CA CYS A 174 5.69 -4.33 2.14
C CYS A 174 7.03 -3.58 2.39
N ARG A 175 7.71 -3.13 1.33
CA ARG A 175 9.08 -2.58 1.43
C ARG A 175 9.15 -1.37 2.35
N ASP A 176 8.17 -0.48 2.32
CA ASP A 176 8.15 0.72 3.17
C ASP A 176 8.18 0.36 4.66
N GLY A 177 7.40 -0.65 5.07
CA GLY A 177 7.41 -1.13 6.46
C GLY A 177 8.70 -1.87 6.83
N THR A 178 9.30 -2.57 5.87
CA THR A 178 10.56 -3.29 6.10
C THR A 178 11.75 -2.34 6.20
N TRP A 179 11.77 -1.25 5.42
CA TRP A 179 12.81 -0.22 5.46
C TRP A 179 12.73 0.68 6.70
N SER A 180 11.53 0.86 7.26
CA SER A 180 11.36 1.56 8.54
C SER A 180 12.22 0.94 9.65
N LYS A 181 12.37 -0.39 9.73
CA LYS A 181 13.13 -1.04 10.81
C LYS A 181 14.62 -0.68 10.78
N PRO A 182 15.37 -0.85 9.66
CA PRO A 182 16.74 -0.35 9.55
C PRO A 182 16.84 1.14 9.84
N SER A 183 15.97 1.97 9.27
CA SER A 183 16.02 3.42 9.50
C SER A 183 15.82 3.77 10.97
N SER A 184 14.93 3.09 11.69
CA SER A 184 14.76 3.26 13.13
C SER A 184 15.98 2.80 13.92
N VAL A 185 16.63 1.70 13.53
CA VAL A 185 17.88 1.25 14.18
C VAL A 185 19.01 2.24 13.93
N LEU A 186 19.17 2.74 12.70
CA LEU A 186 20.14 3.78 12.35
C LEU A 186 19.90 5.09 13.11
N ALA A 187 18.61 5.47 13.28
CA ALA A 187 18.23 6.63 14.07
C ALA A 187 18.55 6.45 15.56
N VAL A 188 18.29 5.26 16.14
CA VAL A 188 18.63 4.94 17.53
C VAL A 188 20.15 4.82 17.73
N ALA A 189 20.88 4.31 16.75
CA ALA A 189 22.34 4.21 16.75
C ALA A 189 23.04 5.58 16.59
N ALA A 190 22.27 6.68 16.54
CA ALA A 190 22.76 8.05 16.39
C ALA A 190 23.71 8.24 15.20
N VAL A 191 23.56 7.44 14.13
CA VAL A 191 24.28 7.67 12.88
C VAL A 191 23.68 8.92 12.26
N ASN A 192 24.26 10.08 12.59
CA ASN A 192 23.89 11.35 11.97
C ASN A 192 23.92 11.17 10.45
N PRO A 193 22.81 11.39 9.73
CA PRO A 193 22.81 11.24 8.28
C PRO A 193 23.82 12.26 7.71
N PRO A 194 24.92 11.80 7.08
CA PRO A 194 26.00 12.71 6.67
C PRO A 194 25.59 13.65 5.52
N VAL A 195 24.41 13.45 4.93
CA VAL A 195 23.95 14.22 3.77
C VAL A 195 22.48 14.58 3.94
N CYS A 196 22.20 15.88 4.15
CA CYS A 196 20.88 16.46 3.99
C CYS A 196 20.72 16.93 2.53
N MET A 197 19.89 16.27 1.73
CA MET A 197 19.56 16.72 0.37
C MET A 197 18.31 17.64 0.40
N LYS A 198 18.41 18.84 -0.20
CA LYS A 198 17.31 19.79 -0.34
C LYS A 198 16.88 19.92 -1.80
N PHE A 199 15.61 19.65 -2.09
CA PHE A 199 15.00 19.88 -3.40
C PHE A 199 14.37 21.27 -3.44
N LEU A 200 15.18 22.29 -3.73
CA LEU A 200 14.73 23.68 -3.88
C LEU A 200 15.04 24.18 -5.29
N SER A 201 14.16 25.01 -5.85
CA SER A 201 14.42 25.78 -7.08
C SER A 201 15.77 26.50 -6.97
N SER A 202 16.55 26.53 -8.05
CA SER A 202 17.93 27.03 -8.06
C SER A 202 18.06 28.41 -7.40
N GLN A 203 17.10 29.33 -7.60
CA GLN A 203 17.10 30.64 -6.96
C GLN A 203 16.98 30.58 -5.42
N THR A 204 16.11 29.71 -4.91
CA THR A 204 15.96 29.51 -3.46
C THR A 204 17.16 28.75 -2.90
N ASN A 205 17.71 27.81 -3.67
CA ASN A 205 18.89 27.04 -3.28
C ASN A 205 20.10 27.96 -3.06
N SER A 206 20.39 28.89 -4.00
CA SER A 206 21.47 29.86 -3.85
C SER A 206 21.29 30.81 -2.66
N LYS A 207 20.05 31.19 -2.31
CA LYS A 207 19.77 32.01 -1.12
C LYS A 207 20.05 31.23 0.17
N VAL A 208 19.60 29.98 0.22
CA VAL A 208 19.83 29.13 1.40
C VAL A 208 21.32 28.79 1.55
N ASP A 209 22.04 28.56 0.45
CA ASP A 209 23.48 28.28 0.47
C ASP A 209 24.27 29.47 1.02
N ASN A 210 23.93 30.69 0.60
CA ASN A 210 24.52 31.91 1.16
C ASN A 210 24.25 32.05 2.68
N ILE A 211 23.05 31.69 3.14
CA ILE A 211 22.71 31.75 4.58
C ILE A 211 23.51 30.71 5.37
N LEU A 212 23.72 29.52 4.80
CA LEU A 212 24.46 28.43 5.45
C LEU A 212 25.97 28.73 5.50
N GLN A 213 26.56 29.29 4.43
CA GLN A 213 27.97 29.71 4.44
C GLN A 213 28.22 30.88 5.40
N GLY A 214 27.24 31.76 5.61
CA GLY A 214 27.35 32.86 6.58
C GLY A 214 27.18 32.45 8.04
N SER A 215 26.86 31.18 8.32
CA SER A 215 26.61 30.66 9.69
C SER A 215 27.75 29.80 10.25
N THR A 216 28.87 29.68 9.53
CA THR A 216 30.13 29.12 10.02
C THR A 216 31.10 30.24 10.34
#